data_AF-A0A022MNN7-F1
#
_entry.id   AF-A0A022MNN7-F1
#
_cell.length_a   1.000
_cell.length_b   1.000
_cell.length_c   1.000
_cell.angle_alpha   90.00
_cell.angle_beta   90.00
_cell.angle_gamma   90.00
#
_symmetry.space_group_name_H-M   'P 1'
#
loop_
_entity.id
_entity.type
_entity.pdbx_description
1 polymer ?
#
loop_
_entity_poly.entity_id
_entity_poly.type
_entity_poly.pdbx_seq_one_letter_code
_entity_poly.pdbx_strand_id
1 'polypeptide(L)'
;ELAALAGRRARGDAPAPTLWLRGADLHGADTSVADAAGRALERAARIVSAARAPLPAGLAGLTPERLAHLARAHGRPLLLLLDGPEEMPSALADRLAEWTEDTARWLRGTGARLVVACRDAYWEAAGADTAAGGPADPSAACLRLGDLRPEEARTARARYRIPDGTLADADARHPLTLRLLAEVRAALPGTGGHPRLDRADVLAAHLDLMCLRVAVRLAAENDLRGTAVRRLAARVSGQVHEAARRSLGPGQGELDRAAFEEVFPWGPAPARLGGGTGWASAVLTEGLIVPAGDGYRFAHEELADWIQGGHLDLDEALRVLVHRRHIPGEPRRPLPVPHHRIGPVVQALLLLARQHGPRRLAVRLEELMCALDGDPHSWWASRLLAGVLRRVTDATPYAGVLRLLADRIGVWRQCGLPVPSGFGPGFWAALHLSATDRCDLLRRLLLGDGPA
;
A
#
# COMPACT_ATOMS: atom_id res chain seq x y z
N GLU A 1 -7.91 12.45 -14.79
CA GLU A 1 -8.73 11.47 -15.56
C GLU A 1 -9.62 10.61 -14.68
N LEU A 2 -9.10 9.93 -13.65
CA LEU A 2 -9.91 9.11 -12.73
C LEU A 2 -11.07 9.89 -12.08
N ALA A 3 -10.84 11.13 -11.63
CA ALA A 3 -11.89 11.99 -11.10
C ALA A 3 -13.00 12.30 -12.14
N ALA A 4 -12.63 12.46 -13.42
CA ALA A 4 -13.58 12.66 -14.50
C ALA A 4 -14.35 11.37 -14.83
N LEU A 5 -13.68 10.20 -14.78
CA LEU A 5 -14.34 8.90 -14.93
C LEU A 5 -15.36 8.67 -13.80
N ALA A 6 -14.95 8.86 -12.56
CA ALA A 6 -15.84 8.77 -11.39
C ALA A 6 -17.02 9.75 -11.52
N GLY A 7 -16.76 11.00 -11.90
CA GLY A 7 -17.79 12.01 -12.14
C GLY A 7 -18.79 11.61 -13.24
N ARG A 8 -18.33 11.09 -14.39
CA ARG A 8 -19.22 10.62 -15.46
C ARG A 8 -20.07 9.42 -15.04
N ARG A 9 -19.54 8.55 -14.18
CA ARG A 9 -20.24 7.34 -13.74
C ARG A 9 -21.21 7.58 -12.58
N ALA A 10 -20.91 8.55 -11.72
CA ALA A 10 -21.73 8.87 -10.55
C ALA A 10 -22.87 9.86 -10.83
N ARG A 11 -22.80 10.62 -11.94
CA ARG A 11 -23.80 11.65 -12.28
C ARG A 11 -25.00 11.09 -13.05
N GLY A 12 -26.17 11.71 -12.86
CA GLY A 12 -27.44 11.42 -13.53
C GLY A 12 -28.40 10.59 -12.67
N ASP A 13 -29.64 10.45 -13.13
CA ASP A 13 -30.71 9.72 -12.43
C ASP A 13 -30.45 8.20 -12.34
N ALA A 14 -29.46 7.69 -13.10
CA ALA A 14 -29.05 6.30 -13.12
C ALA A 14 -27.50 6.15 -13.17
N PRO A 15 -26.81 6.06 -12.02
CA PRO A 15 -25.36 5.91 -11.93
C PRO A 15 -24.84 4.65 -12.63
N ALA A 16 -23.79 4.73 -13.45
CA ALA A 16 -23.28 3.59 -14.24
C ALA A 16 -22.79 2.42 -13.35
N PRO A 17 -23.16 1.16 -13.67
CA PRO A 17 -22.93 0.02 -12.79
C PRO A 17 -21.45 -0.26 -12.59
N THR A 18 -20.98 -0.18 -11.35
CA THR A 18 -19.56 -0.33 -11.00
C THR A 18 -19.43 -1.30 -9.84
N LEU A 19 -18.56 -2.29 -9.97
CA LEU A 19 -18.30 -3.31 -8.95
C LEU A 19 -16.86 -3.14 -8.44
N TRP A 20 -16.71 -2.99 -7.13
CA TRP A 20 -15.41 -2.94 -6.48
C TRP A 20 -15.10 -4.30 -5.86
N LEU A 21 -13.98 -4.89 -6.29
CA LEU A 21 -13.41 -6.12 -5.81
C LEU A 21 -12.03 -5.83 -5.19
N ARG A 22 -11.66 -6.58 -4.15
CA ARG A 22 -10.32 -6.52 -3.56
C ARG A 22 -9.56 -7.80 -3.88
N GLY A 23 -8.24 -7.71 -4.03
CA GLY A 23 -7.38 -8.88 -4.20
C GLY A 23 -7.50 -9.87 -3.04
N ALA A 24 -7.60 -9.35 -1.82
CA ALA A 24 -7.83 -10.18 -0.62
C ALA A 24 -9.15 -10.97 -0.65
N ASP A 25 -10.16 -10.53 -1.41
CA ASP A 25 -11.45 -11.21 -1.53
C ASP A 25 -11.46 -12.28 -2.66
N LEU A 26 -10.34 -12.44 -3.37
CA LEU A 26 -10.16 -13.49 -4.39
C LEU A 26 -9.91 -14.83 -3.72
N HIS A 27 -10.32 -15.91 -4.37
CA HIS A 27 -10.11 -17.28 -3.87
C HIS A 27 -9.08 -18.01 -4.73
N GLY A 28 -8.31 -18.93 -4.13
CA GLY A 28 -7.28 -19.71 -4.84
C GLY A 28 -7.80 -20.53 -6.02
N ALA A 29 -9.08 -20.90 -6.00
CA ALA A 29 -9.75 -21.67 -7.04
C ALA A 29 -10.38 -20.80 -8.15
N ASP A 30 -10.34 -19.47 -8.03
CA ASP A 30 -10.89 -18.58 -9.04
C ASP A 30 -10.19 -18.83 -10.39
N THR A 31 -11.00 -18.94 -11.44
CA THR A 31 -10.55 -19.10 -12.83
C THR A 31 -10.46 -17.76 -13.54
N SER A 32 -11.29 -16.80 -13.14
CA SER A 32 -11.24 -15.42 -13.64
C SER A 32 -11.82 -14.42 -12.63
N VAL A 33 -11.73 -13.12 -12.95
CA VAL A 33 -12.41 -12.07 -12.15
C VAL A 33 -13.93 -12.25 -12.08
N ALA A 34 -14.53 -13.03 -12.99
CA ALA A 34 -15.96 -13.29 -13.02
C ALA A 34 -16.44 -14.04 -11.76
N ASP A 35 -15.61 -14.94 -11.21
CA ASP A 35 -15.95 -15.72 -10.03
C ASP A 35 -16.11 -14.81 -8.81
N ALA A 36 -15.16 -13.90 -8.60
CA ALA A 36 -15.22 -12.88 -7.57
C ALA A 36 -16.38 -11.90 -7.79
N ALA A 37 -16.64 -11.51 -9.05
CA ALA A 37 -17.78 -10.67 -9.40
C ALA A 37 -19.12 -11.35 -9.07
N GLY A 38 -19.25 -12.65 -9.34
CA GLY A 38 -20.42 -13.44 -9.03
C GLY A 38 -20.70 -13.47 -7.53
N ARG A 39 -19.69 -13.78 -6.71
CA ARG A 39 -19.81 -13.74 -5.25
C ARG A 39 -20.17 -12.35 -4.72
N ALA A 40 -19.59 -11.30 -5.28
CA ALA A 40 -19.90 -9.93 -4.88
C ALA A 40 -21.34 -9.53 -5.25
N LEU A 41 -21.84 -9.94 -6.42
CA LEU A 41 -23.23 -9.73 -6.82
C LEU A 41 -24.22 -10.50 -5.96
N GLU A 42 -23.90 -11.74 -5.60
CA GLU A 42 -24.73 -12.54 -4.69
C GLU A 42 -24.83 -11.88 -3.30
N ARG A 43 -23.71 -11.37 -2.76
CA ARG A 43 -23.73 -10.58 -1.52
C ARG A 43 -24.58 -9.32 -1.65
N ALA A 44 -24.41 -8.57 -2.74
CA ALA A 44 -25.20 -7.36 -2.98
C ALA A 44 -26.70 -7.66 -3.12
N ALA A 45 -27.06 -8.73 -3.83
CA ALA A 45 -28.44 -9.19 -3.98
C ALA A 45 -29.07 -9.54 -2.64
N ARG A 46 -28.34 -10.23 -1.74
CA ARG A 46 -28.80 -10.52 -0.37
C ARG A 46 -29.05 -9.25 0.44
N ILE A 47 -28.16 -8.26 0.37
CA ILE A 47 -28.31 -6.98 1.08
C ILE A 47 -29.53 -6.21 0.57
N VAL A 48 -29.69 -6.10 -0.75
CA VAL A 48 -30.85 -5.42 -1.36
C VAL A 48 -32.15 -6.15 -1.02
N SER A 49 -32.14 -7.49 -1.01
CA SER A 49 -33.27 -8.32 -0.63
C SER A 49 -33.72 -8.09 0.80
N ALA A 50 -32.77 -7.98 1.73
CA ALA A 50 -33.06 -7.64 3.12
C ALA A 50 -33.62 -6.22 3.28
N ALA A 51 -33.21 -5.29 2.41
CA ALA A 51 -33.58 -3.87 2.49
C ALA A 51 -34.88 -3.50 1.74
N ARG A 52 -35.32 -4.28 0.76
CA ARG A 52 -36.50 -3.99 -0.07
C ARG A 52 -37.40 -5.21 -0.22
N ALA A 53 -38.56 -5.18 0.42
CA ALA A 53 -39.67 -6.09 0.15
C ALA A 53 -40.82 -5.33 -0.54
N PRO A 54 -41.38 -5.83 -1.66
CA PRO A 54 -41.01 -7.04 -2.41
C PRO A 54 -39.94 -6.79 -3.49
N LEU A 55 -39.10 -7.80 -3.72
CA LEU A 55 -38.10 -7.82 -4.81
C LEU A 55 -38.79 -7.96 -6.17
N PRO A 56 -38.34 -7.24 -7.21
CA PRO A 56 -38.64 -7.62 -8.59
C PRO A 56 -38.14 -9.06 -8.84
N ALA A 57 -38.99 -9.93 -9.41
CA ALA A 57 -38.71 -11.35 -9.68
C ALA A 57 -37.45 -11.63 -10.53
N GLY A 58 -36.79 -10.60 -11.08
CA GLY A 58 -35.59 -10.69 -11.91
C GLY A 58 -34.24 -10.61 -11.18
N LEU A 59 -34.21 -10.50 -9.85
CA LEU A 59 -32.95 -10.40 -9.09
C LEU A 59 -32.37 -11.76 -8.66
N ALA A 60 -33.17 -12.83 -8.65
CA ALA A 60 -32.69 -14.18 -8.39
C ALA A 60 -31.91 -14.72 -9.61
N GLY A 61 -30.67 -15.18 -9.39
CA GLY A 61 -29.84 -15.73 -10.48
C GLY A 61 -29.19 -14.71 -11.40
N LEU A 62 -28.95 -13.47 -10.92
CA LEU A 62 -28.14 -12.48 -11.63
C LEU A 62 -26.68 -12.94 -11.72
N THR A 63 -26.25 -13.37 -12.91
CA THR A 63 -24.84 -13.64 -13.19
C THR A 63 -24.10 -12.36 -13.60
N PRO A 64 -22.77 -12.30 -13.41
CA PRO A 64 -21.94 -11.20 -13.91
C PRO A 64 -22.11 -10.94 -15.41
N GLU A 65 -22.24 -11.99 -16.23
CA GLU A 65 -22.43 -11.91 -17.68
C GLU A 65 -23.77 -11.25 -18.00
N ARG A 66 -24.84 -11.71 -17.35
CA ARG A 66 -26.19 -11.15 -17.55
C ARG A 66 -26.21 -9.67 -17.17
N LEU A 67 -25.59 -9.31 -16.04
CA LEU A 67 -25.47 -7.92 -15.63
C LEU A 67 -24.68 -7.09 -16.65
N ALA A 68 -23.54 -7.60 -17.12
CA ALA A 68 -22.70 -6.91 -18.11
C ALA A 68 -23.44 -6.70 -19.44
N HIS A 69 -24.16 -7.71 -19.93
CA HIS A 69 -24.95 -7.62 -21.15
C HIS A 69 -26.11 -6.63 -21.02
N LEU A 70 -26.85 -6.63 -19.89
CA LEU A 70 -27.90 -5.66 -19.62
C LEU A 70 -27.33 -4.23 -19.55
N ALA A 71 -26.25 -4.04 -18.79
CA ALA A 71 -25.55 -2.77 -18.65
C ALA A 71 -25.12 -2.22 -20.02
N ARG A 72 -24.57 -3.09 -20.87
CA ARG A 72 -24.16 -2.77 -22.25
C ARG A 72 -25.34 -2.44 -23.15
N ALA A 73 -26.45 -3.18 -23.08
CA ALA A 73 -27.66 -2.90 -23.87
C ALA A 73 -28.23 -1.50 -23.58
N HIS A 74 -28.03 -0.99 -22.37
CA HIS A 74 -28.38 0.37 -21.97
C HIS A 74 -27.25 1.40 -22.18
N GLY A 75 -26.21 1.07 -22.95
CA GLY A 75 -25.10 2.00 -23.25
C GLY A 75 -24.22 2.33 -22.04
N ARG A 76 -24.30 1.57 -20.95
CA ARG A 76 -23.65 1.84 -19.66
C ARG A 76 -22.82 0.63 -19.22
N PRO A 77 -21.69 0.33 -19.89
CA PRO A 77 -20.93 -0.89 -19.64
C PRO A 77 -20.50 -1.03 -18.17
N LEU A 78 -20.55 -2.29 -17.70
CA LEU A 78 -20.08 -2.68 -16.38
C LEU A 78 -18.59 -2.37 -16.24
N LEU A 79 -18.23 -1.66 -15.17
CA LEU A 79 -16.85 -1.41 -14.78
C LEU A 79 -16.54 -2.21 -13.52
N LEU A 80 -15.49 -3.02 -13.57
CA LEU A 80 -14.90 -3.67 -12.42
C LEU A 80 -13.66 -2.87 -11.99
N LEU A 81 -13.54 -2.62 -10.69
CA LEU A 81 -12.32 -2.13 -10.06
C LEU A 81 -11.75 -3.27 -9.21
N LEU A 82 -10.56 -3.75 -9.55
CA LEU A 82 -9.82 -4.70 -8.73
C LEU A 82 -8.72 -3.94 -7.98
N ASP A 83 -8.84 -3.89 -6.66
CA ASP A 83 -7.96 -3.15 -5.76
C ASP A 83 -7.02 -4.08 -5.00
N GLY A 84 -5.72 -3.83 -5.08
CA GLY A 84 -4.68 -4.61 -4.43
C GLY A 84 -4.63 -6.08 -4.84
N PRO A 85 -4.55 -6.43 -6.14
CA PRO A 85 -4.45 -7.83 -6.57
C PRO A 85 -3.25 -8.57 -5.95
N GLU A 86 -2.21 -7.88 -5.52
CA GLU A 86 -1.08 -8.44 -4.77
C GLU A 86 -1.45 -9.10 -3.44
N GLU A 87 -2.62 -8.79 -2.87
CA GLU A 87 -3.16 -9.44 -1.67
C GLU A 87 -3.82 -10.80 -1.99
N MET A 88 -3.85 -11.23 -3.26
CA MET A 88 -4.50 -12.49 -3.64
C MET A 88 -3.84 -13.74 -3.00
N PRO A 89 -4.59 -14.84 -2.82
CA PRO A 89 -4.03 -16.08 -2.31
C PRO A 89 -2.91 -16.63 -3.19
N SER A 90 -1.88 -17.24 -2.59
CA SER A 90 -0.74 -17.80 -3.32
C SER A 90 -1.13 -18.83 -4.38
N ALA A 91 -2.14 -19.66 -4.09
CA ALA A 91 -2.66 -20.64 -5.05
C ALA A 91 -3.24 -20.01 -6.34
N LEU A 92 -3.72 -18.76 -6.25
CA LEU A 92 -4.14 -17.99 -7.43
C LEU A 92 -2.93 -17.33 -8.10
N ALA A 93 -2.01 -16.77 -7.31
CA ALA A 93 -0.79 -16.15 -7.82
C ALA A 93 0.07 -17.14 -8.64
N ASP A 94 0.12 -18.41 -8.24
CA ASP A 94 0.85 -19.47 -8.97
C ASP A 94 0.27 -19.75 -10.37
N ARG A 95 -1.00 -19.39 -10.61
CA ARG A 95 -1.71 -19.55 -11.89
C ARG A 95 -2.10 -18.21 -12.51
N LEU A 96 -1.39 -17.13 -12.14
CA LEU A 96 -1.77 -15.76 -12.52
C LEU A 96 -1.89 -15.55 -14.04
N ALA A 97 -1.02 -16.18 -14.83
CA ALA A 97 -1.05 -16.07 -16.29
C ALA A 97 -2.35 -16.64 -16.88
N GLU A 98 -2.74 -17.86 -16.46
CA GLU A 98 -3.99 -18.51 -16.86
C GLU A 98 -5.21 -17.67 -16.43
N TRP A 99 -5.22 -17.26 -15.16
CA TRP A 99 -6.30 -16.42 -14.61
C TRP A 99 -6.44 -15.08 -15.35
N THR A 100 -5.32 -14.48 -15.75
CA THR A 100 -5.30 -13.21 -16.48
C THR A 100 -5.82 -13.39 -17.91
N GLU A 101 -5.44 -14.46 -18.59
CA GLU A 101 -5.93 -14.78 -19.93
C GLU A 101 -7.46 -15.03 -19.92
N ASP A 102 -7.93 -15.83 -18.97
CA ASP A 102 -9.35 -16.14 -18.81
C ASP A 102 -10.16 -14.90 -18.43
N THR A 103 -9.62 -14.06 -17.56
CA THR A 103 -10.18 -12.72 -17.26
C THR A 103 -10.29 -11.87 -18.52
N ALA A 104 -9.24 -11.80 -19.34
CA ALA A 104 -9.26 -11.04 -20.58
C ALA A 104 -10.29 -11.60 -21.58
N ARG A 105 -10.42 -12.93 -21.67
CA ARG A 105 -11.42 -13.60 -22.51
C ARG A 105 -12.85 -13.26 -22.06
N TRP A 106 -13.10 -13.31 -20.76
CA TRP A 106 -14.39 -12.94 -20.17
C TRP A 106 -14.76 -11.48 -20.40
N LEU A 107 -13.81 -10.55 -20.20
CA LEU A 107 -14.03 -9.12 -20.44
C LEU A 107 -14.36 -8.84 -21.92
N ARG A 108 -13.69 -9.50 -22.86
CA ARG A 108 -13.98 -9.40 -24.31
C ARG A 108 -15.38 -9.94 -24.64
N GLY A 109 -15.75 -11.10 -24.10
CA GLY A 109 -17.05 -11.73 -24.36
C GLY A 109 -18.23 -10.91 -23.82
N THR A 110 -18.10 -10.32 -22.64
CA THR A 110 -19.16 -9.54 -21.98
C THR A 110 -19.18 -8.06 -22.41
N GLY A 111 -18.03 -7.52 -22.82
CA GLY A 111 -17.84 -6.09 -23.06
C GLY A 111 -17.69 -5.28 -21.78
N ALA A 112 -17.47 -5.93 -20.63
CA ALA A 112 -17.12 -5.26 -19.38
C ALA A 112 -15.72 -4.59 -19.49
N ARG A 113 -15.42 -3.72 -18.54
CA ARG A 113 -14.12 -3.04 -18.42
C ARG A 113 -13.54 -3.31 -17.02
N LEU A 114 -12.24 -3.50 -16.95
CA LEU A 114 -11.51 -3.69 -15.69
C LEU A 114 -10.52 -2.55 -15.51
N VAL A 115 -10.48 -1.99 -14.30
CA VAL A 115 -9.41 -1.13 -13.81
C VAL A 115 -8.74 -1.86 -12.67
N VAL A 116 -7.41 -1.97 -12.73
CA VAL A 116 -6.61 -2.58 -11.67
C VAL A 116 -5.87 -1.46 -10.94
N ALA A 117 -6.08 -1.36 -9.64
CA ALA A 117 -5.29 -0.53 -8.74
C ALA A 117 -4.32 -1.46 -8.00
N CYS A 118 -3.02 -1.29 -8.24
CA CYS A 118 -1.98 -2.16 -7.70
C CYS A 118 -0.72 -1.37 -7.37
N ARG A 119 0.13 -1.93 -6.51
CA ARG A 119 1.46 -1.39 -6.23
C ARG A 119 2.40 -1.58 -7.44
N ASP A 120 3.45 -0.77 -7.45
CA ASP A 120 4.52 -0.81 -8.44
C ASP A 120 5.12 -2.22 -8.60
N ALA A 121 5.31 -2.93 -7.48
CA ALA A 121 5.85 -4.28 -7.46
C ALA A 121 4.98 -5.29 -8.24
N TYR A 122 3.66 -5.19 -8.12
CA TYR A 122 2.74 -6.06 -8.84
C TYR A 122 2.76 -5.72 -10.34
N TRP A 123 2.72 -4.44 -10.69
CA TRP A 123 2.79 -4.00 -12.09
C TRP A 123 4.09 -4.44 -12.77
N GLU A 124 5.22 -4.41 -12.08
CA GLU A 124 6.50 -4.87 -12.63
C GLU A 124 6.53 -6.37 -12.92
N ALA A 125 5.81 -7.16 -12.13
CA ALA A 125 5.75 -8.61 -12.29
C ALA A 125 4.68 -9.06 -13.30
N ALA A 126 3.51 -8.42 -13.29
CA ALA A 126 2.31 -8.91 -13.99
C ALA A 126 1.72 -7.87 -14.99
N GLY A 127 2.31 -6.68 -15.09
CA GLY A 127 1.79 -5.57 -15.89
C GLY A 127 1.72 -5.87 -17.39
N ALA A 128 2.70 -6.60 -17.92
CA ALA A 128 2.72 -6.97 -19.34
C ALA A 128 1.56 -7.92 -19.69
N ASP A 129 1.32 -8.95 -18.87
CA ASP A 129 0.25 -9.93 -19.09
C ASP A 129 -1.13 -9.31 -18.86
N THR A 130 -1.27 -8.44 -17.86
CA THR A 130 -2.51 -7.68 -17.62
C THR A 130 -2.78 -6.63 -18.70
N ALA A 131 -1.73 -6.07 -19.32
CA ALA A 131 -1.85 -5.14 -20.45
C ALA A 131 -2.01 -5.84 -21.80
N ALA A 132 -1.76 -7.15 -21.93
CA ALA A 132 -1.85 -7.90 -23.18
C ALA A 132 -3.28 -7.95 -23.79
N GLY A 133 -4.30 -7.51 -23.04
CA GLY A 133 -5.65 -7.24 -23.55
C GLY A 133 -5.96 -5.78 -23.87
N GLY A 134 -4.98 -4.88 -23.78
CA GLY A 134 -5.06 -3.41 -23.89
C GLY A 134 -4.35 -2.82 -25.12
N PRO A 135 -4.05 -1.50 -25.14
CA PRO A 135 -3.38 -0.84 -26.27
C PRO A 135 -1.99 -1.46 -26.55
N ALA A 136 -1.52 -1.34 -27.80
CA ALA A 136 -0.26 -1.92 -28.27
C ALA A 136 1.01 -1.45 -27.52
N ASP A 137 0.90 -0.38 -26.72
CA ASP A 137 1.93 0.10 -25.82
C ASP A 137 1.50 -0.12 -24.35
N PRO A 138 2.16 -1.04 -23.61
CA PRO A 138 1.90 -1.29 -22.20
C PRO A 138 2.05 -0.05 -21.31
N SER A 139 2.85 0.94 -21.72
CA SER A 139 3.04 2.18 -20.96
C SER A 139 1.82 3.10 -21.03
N ALA A 140 1.05 3.06 -22.14
CA ALA A 140 -0.20 3.79 -22.30
C ALA A 140 -1.36 3.16 -21.52
N ALA A 141 -1.22 1.91 -21.07
CA ALA A 141 -2.21 1.20 -20.25
C ALA A 141 -2.04 1.49 -18.73
N CYS A 142 -0.94 2.13 -18.31
CA CYS A 142 -0.62 2.33 -16.90
C CYS A 142 -0.67 3.82 -16.51
N LEU A 143 -1.57 4.18 -15.59
CA LEU A 143 -1.58 5.50 -14.97
C LEU A 143 -0.85 5.46 -13.62
N ARG A 144 0.36 6.03 -13.57
CA ARG A 144 1.12 6.14 -12.31
C ARG A 144 0.52 7.24 -11.42
N LEU A 145 0.15 6.85 -10.21
CA LEU A 145 -0.34 7.77 -9.17
C LEU A 145 0.80 8.13 -8.23
N GLY A 146 0.96 9.43 -7.96
CA GLY A 146 1.90 9.96 -6.99
C GLY A 146 1.24 11.01 -6.09
N ASP A 147 2.04 11.90 -5.53
CA ASP A 147 1.54 13.06 -4.80
C ASP A 147 0.56 13.89 -5.64
N LEU A 148 -0.32 14.64 -4.94
CA LEU A 148 -1.16 15.63 -5.59
C LEU A 148 -0.30 16.69 -6.30
N ARG A 149 -0.80 17.19 -7.43
CA ARG A 149 -0.18 18.35 -8.08
C ARG A 149 -0.22 19.55 -7.13
N PRO A 150 0.68 20.54 -7.26
CA PRO A 150 0.73 21.69 -6.35
C PRO A 150 -0.60 22.42 -6.17
N GLU A 151 -1.40 22.55 -7.22
CA GLU A 151 -2.74 23.18 -7.20
C GLU A 151 -3.78 22.31 -6.49
N GLU A 152 -3.78 21.00 -6.78
CA GLU A 152 -4.66 20.02 -6.14
C GLU A 152 -4.36 19.93 -4.64
N ALA A 153 -3.08 19.94 -4.26
CA ALA A 153 -2.64 19.94 -2.87
C ALA A 153 -3.08 21.19 -2.11
N ARG A 154 -2.93 22.39 -2.70
CA ARG A 154 -3.45 23.65 -2.13
C ARG A 154 -4.96 23.58 -1.90
N THR A 155 -5.70 23.10 -2.90
CA THR A 155 -7.16 22.94 -2.82
C THR A 155 -7.56 21.95 -1.73
N ALA A 156 -6.88 20.79 -1.66
CA ALA A 156 -7.12 19.79 -0.64
C ALA A 156 -6.85 20.33 0.78
N ARG A 157 -5.72 21.01 0.99
CA ARG A 157 -5.38 21.62 2.29
C ARG A 157 -6.41 22.67 2.72
N ALA A 158 -6.84 23.54 1.81
CA ALA A 158 -7.89 24.52 2.09
C ALA A 158 -9.20 23.84 2.51
N ARG A 159 -9.62 22.78 1.80
CA ARG A 159 -10.84 22.01 2.11
C ARG A 159 -10.74 21.28 3.45
N TYR A 160 -9.56 20.76 3.78
CA TYR A 160 -9.27 20.12 5.06
C TYR A 160 -8.95 21.11 6.19
N ARG A 161 -8.94 22.41 5.92
CA ARG A 161 -8.58 23.47 6.89
C ARG A 161 -7.20 23.24 7.52
N ILE A 162 -6.23 22.84 6.70
CA ILE A 162 -4.82 22.67 7.07
C ILE A 162 -4.09 23.97 6.70
N PRO A 163 -3.59 24.75 7.68
CA PRO A 163 -2.84 25.98 7.40
C PRO A 163 -1.56 25.70 6.62
N ASP A 164 -1.17 26.62 5.74
CA ASP A 164 0.11 26.55 5.05
C ASP A 164 1.28 26.60 6.05
N GLY A 165 2.35 25.88 5.74
CA GLY A 165 3.50 25.74 6.63
C GLY A 165 3.29 24.79 7.83
N THR A 166 2.13 24.13 7.94
CA THR A 166 1.93 23.09 8.98
C THR A 166 2.74 21.83 8.70
N LEU A 167 2.86 21.44 7.42
CA LEU A 167 3.60 20.26 6.98
C LEU A 167 4.93 20.64 6.35
N ALA A 168 5.90 19.73 6.41
CA ALA A 168 7.09 19.80 5.57
C ALA A 168 6.70 19.79 4.08
N ASP A 169 7.47 20.51 3.24
CA ASP A 169 7.11 20.73 1.83
C ASP A 169 7.00 19.41 1.04
N ALA A 170 7.84 18.42 1.39
CA ALA A 170 7.81 17.08 0.79
C ALA A 170 6.49 16.33 1.09
N ASP A 171 5.84 16.60 2.22
CA ASP A 171 4.64 15.90 2.68
C ASP A 171 3.35 16.70 2.48
N ALA A 172 3.46 18.00 2.20
CA ALA A 172 2.33 18.91 2.02
C ALA A 172 1.43 18.59 0.81
N ARG A 173 1.81 17.62 -0.02
CA ARG A 173 1.07 17.14 -1.20
C ARG A 173 0.63 15.67 -1.09
N HIS A 174 1.03 14.98 -0.04
CA HIS A 174 0.79 13.55 0.09
C HIS A 174 -0.69 13.29 0.49
N PRO A 175 -1.51 12.61 -0.35
CA PRO A 175 -2.95 12.55 -0.16
C PRO A 175 -3.39 11.98 1.20
N LEU A 176 -2.76 10.88 1.63
CA LEU A 176 -3.09 10.24 2.91
C LEU A 176 -2.69 11.11 4.09
N THR A 177 -1.49 11.70 4.07
CA THR A 177 -1.00 12.60 5.12
C THR A 177 -1.96 13.77 5.34
N LEU A 178 -2.44 14.40 4.26
CA LEU A 178 -3.43 15.48 4.36
C LEU A 178 -4.73 15.00 5.01
N ARG A 179 -5.23 13.83 4.62
CA ARG A 179 -6.44 13.26 5.21
C ARG A 179 -6.28 12.95 6.69
N LEU A 180 -5.23 12.23 7.07
CA LEU A 180 -4.99 11.82 8.46
C LEU A 180 -4.79 13.05 9.37
N LEU A 181 -4.04 14.05 8.91
CA LEU A 181 -3.87 15.30 9.65
C LEU A 181 -5.20 16.05 9.83
N ALA A 182 -6.07 16.05 8.81
CA ALA A 182 -7.40 16.65 8.93
C ALA A 182 -8.24 15.98 10.03
N GLU A 183 -8.20 14.65 10.11
CA GLU A 183 -8.89 13.87 11.14
C GLU A 183 -8.33 14.17 12.54
N VAL A 184 -7.01 14.23 12.68
CA VAL A 184 -6.33 14.63 13.93
C VAL A 184 -6.74 16.02 14.38
N ARG A 185 -6.71 17.00 13.47
CA ARG A 185 -7.08 18.39 13.77
C ARG A 185 -8.55 18.54 14.12
N ALA A 186 -9.43 17.76 13.48
CA ALA A 186 -10.86 17.75 13.81
C ALA A 186 -11.12 17.22 15.23
N ALA A 187 -10.30 16.28 15.71
CA ALA A 187 -10.40 15.75 17.07
C ALA A 187 -9.76 16.66 18.14
N LEU A 188 -8.85 17.57 17.76
CA LEU A 188 -8.12 18.47 18.65
C LEU A 188 -8.28 19.95 18.22
N PRO A 189 -9.50 20.53 18.32
CA PRO A 189 -9.72 21.91 17.92
C PRO A 189 -9.00 22.87 18.88
N GLY A 190 -8.23 23.81 18.32
CA GLY A 190 -7.64 24.93 19.08
C GLY A 190 -6.21 24.76 19.58
N THR A 191 -5.50 23.67 19.23
CA THR A 191 -4.04 23.61 19.46
C THR A 191 -3.33 24.47 18.41
N GLY A 192 -2.98 25.71 18.77
CA GLY A 192 -2.13 26.60 17.98
C GLY A 192 -0.64 26.30 18.21
N GLY A 193 0.16 26.39 17.15
CA GLY A 193 1.63 26.34 17.25
C GLY A 193 2.23 24.95 17.40
N HIS A 194 2.12 24.12 16.35
CA HIS A 194 2.96 22.92 16.24
C HIS A 194 4.20 23.24 15.38
N PRO A 195 5.36 22.62 15.66
CA PRO A 195 6.46 22.63 14.71
C PRO A 195 6.00 22.06 13.36
N ARG A 196 6.74 22.35 12.28
CA ARG A 196 6.48 21.74 10.97
C ARG A 196 6.47 20.22 11.14
N LEU A 197 5.32 19.60 10.84
CA LEU A 197 5.11 18.17 10.97
C LEU A 197 5.60 17.47 9.70
N ASP A 198 6.29 16.35 9.87
CA ASP A 198 6.57 15.43 8.79
C ASP A 198 5.53 14.29 8.73
N ARG A 199 5.67 13.41 7.76
CA ARG A 199 4.78 12.25 7.58
C ARG A 199 4.73 11.32 8.80
N ALA A 200 5.87 11.06 9.44
CA ALA A 200 5.92 10.15 10.58
C ALA A 200 5.21 10.76 11.80
N ASP A 201 5.33 12.08 11.99
CA ASP A 201 4.61 12.78 13.05
C ASP A 201 3.08 12.67 12.87
N VAL A 202 2.61 12.80 11.62
CA VAL A 202 1.18 12.67 11.29
C VAL A 202 0.68 11.24 11.50
N LEU A 203 1.47 10.23 11.10
CA LEU A 203 1.14 8.82 11.31
C LEU A 203 1.07 8.48 12.81
N ALA A 204 2.03 8.95 13.60
CA ALA A 204 2.03 8.79 15.05
C ALA A 204 0.82 9.45 15.71
N ALA A 205 0.53 10.71 15.38
CA ALA A 205 -0.62 11.43 15.93
C ALA A 205 -1.96 10.78 15.54
N HIS A 206 -2.07 10.25 14.32
CA HIS A 206 -3.26 9.53 13.88
C HIS A 206 -3.41 8.18 14.62
N LEU A 207 -2.32 7.43 14.80
CA LEU A 207 -2.34 6.20 15.59
C LEU A 207 -2.80 6.46 17.03
N ASP A 208 -2.27 7.50 17.67
CA ASP A 208 -2.66 7.90 19.03
C ASP A 208 -4.14 8.28 19.10
N LEU A 209 -4.63 9.06 18.13
CA LEU A 209 -6.06 9.37 18.01
C LEU A 209 -6.90 8.10 17.90
N MET A 210 -6.47 7.13 17.09
CA MET A 210 -7.23 5.89 16.90
C MET A 210 -7.24 5.03 18.15
N CYS A 211 -6.10 4.89 18.83
CA CYS A 211 -6.02 4.20 20.12
C CYS A 211 -6.92 4.86 21.16
N LEU A 212 -6.98 6.20 21.19
CA LEU A 212 -7.86 6.93 22.08
C LEU A 212 -9.35 6.70 21.75
N ARG A 213 -9.73 6.75 20.48
CA ARG A 213 -11.13 6.51 20.04
C ARG A 213 -11.59 5.10 20.39
N VAL A 214 -10.76 4.09 20.13
CA VAL A 214 -11.03 2.70 20.54
C VAL A 214 -11.17 2.60 22.06
N ALA A 215 -10.28 3.23 22.83
CA ALA A 215 -10.36 3.23 24.28
C ALA A 215 -11.60 3.95 24.82
N VAL A 216 -12.04 5.05 24.21
CA VAL A 216 -13.28 5.76 24.59
C VAL A 216 -14.50 4.86 24.37
N ARG A 217 -14.55 4.12 23.25
CA ARG A 217 -15.62 3.17 22.97
C ARG A 217 -15.66 2.04 23.99
N LEU A 218 -14.51 1.41 24.25
CA LEU A 218 -14.40 0.37 25.26
C LEU A 218 -14.76 0.90 26.66
N ALA A 219 -14.34 2.12 27.00
CA ALA A 219 -14.68 2.73 28.28
C ALA A 219 -16.18 2.98 28.45
N ALA A 220 -16.88 3.38 27.39
CA ALA A 220 -18.33 3.58 27.41
C ALA A 220 -19.10 2.28 27.66
N GLU A 221 -18.66 1.17 27.07
CA GLU A 221 -19.27 -0.16 27.26
C GLU A 221 -18.98 -0.75 28.66
N ASN A 222 -17.95 -0.28 29.35
CA ASN A 222 -17.48 -0.81 30.64
C ASN A 222 -17.55 0.21 31.80
N ASP A 223 -18.28 1.33 31.63
CA ASP A 223 -18.44 2.47 32.57
C ASP A 223 -17.12 2.98 33.20
N LEU A 224 -16.06 3.08 32.38
CA LEU A 224 -14.76 3.61 32.79
C LEU A 224 -14.66 5.11 32.50
N ARG A 225 -14.03 5.89 33.39
CA ARG A 225 -13.91 7.35 33.24
C ARG A 225 -12.52 7.89 33.56
N GLY A 226 -12.21 9.08 33.03
CA GLY A 226 -11.02 9.86 33.37
C GLY A 226 -9.70 9.13 33.09
N THR A 227 -8.86 8.98 34.10
CA THR A 227 -7.53 8.34 33.99
C THR A 227 -7.59 6.89 33.53
N ALA A 228 -8.70 6.18 33.76
CA ALA A 228 -8.90 4.81 33.29
C ALA A 228 -8.91 4.75 31.74
N VAL A 229 -9.50 5.74 31.07
CA VAL A 229 -9.54 5.83 29.61
C VAL A 229 -8.13 6.02 29.03
N ARG A 230 -7.31 6.86 29.67
CA ARG A 230 -5.91 7.07 29.26
C ARG A 230 -5.08 5.80 29.40
N ARG A 231 -5.24 5.06 30.50
CA ARG A 231 -4.57 3.76 30.69
C ARG A 231 -5.05 2.74 29.67
N LEU A 232 -6.34 2.76 29.33
CA LEU A 232 -6.91 1.89 28.30
C LEU A 232 -6.37 2.22 26.91
N ALA A 233 -6.23 3.49 26.56
CA ALA A 233 -5.61 3.93 25.30
C ALA A 233 -4.15 3.42 25.17
N ALA A 234 -3.38 3.47 26.26
CA ALA A 234 -2.03 2.89 26.27
C ALA A 234 -2.03 1.36 26.08
N ARG A 235 -3.01 0.64 26.64
CA ARG A 235 -3.16 -0.81 26.42
C ARG A 235 -3.60 -1.14 25.01
N VAL A 236 -4.52 -0.36 24.44
CA VAL A 236 -4.93 -0.47 23.03
C VAL A 236 -3.72 -0.26 22.13
N SER A 237 -2.94 0.81 22.36
CA SER A 237 -1.69 1.04 21.62
C SER A 237 -0.75 -0.17 21.71
N GLY A 238 -0.54 -0.72 22.92
CA GLY A 238 0.24 -1.95 23.10
C GLY A 238 -0.26 -3.14 22.27
N GLN A 239 -1.57 -3.35 22.18
CA GLN A 239 -2.18 -4.39 21.34
C GLN A 239 -2.03 -4.08 19.85
N VAL A 240 -2.14 -2.82 19.44
CA VAL A 240 -1.94 -2.42 18.04
C VAL A 240 -0.49 -2.65 17.59
N HIS A 241 0.49 -2.36 18.45
CA HIS A 241 1.89 -2.70 18.19
C HIS A 241 2.13 -4.23 18.15
N GLU A 242 1.40 -5.01 18.95
CA GLU A 242 1.45 -6.48 18.87
C GLU A 242 0.83 -7.01 17.56
N ALA A 243 -0.30 -6.46 17.14
CA ALA A 243 -0.89 -6.72 15.83
C ALA A 243 0.12 -6.42 14.70
N ALA A 244 0.78 -5.26 14.74
CA ALA A 244 1.81 -4.91 13.76
C ALA A 244 2.96 -5.93 13.72
N ARG A 245 3.45 -6.40 14.88
CA ARG A 245 4.48 -7.45 14.96
C ARG A 245 4.02 -8.75 14.31
N ARG A 246 2.81 -9.20 14.64
CA ARG A 246 2.27 -10.46 14.11
C ARG A 246 2.01 -10.39 12.60
N SER A 247 1.63 -9.22 12.07
CA SER A 247 1.49 -8.99 10.63
C SER A 247 2.80 -9.10 9.84
N LEU A 248 3.97 -9.02 10.49
CA LEU A 248 5.27 -9.29 9.84
C LEU A 248 5.54 -10.79 9.60
N GLY A 249 4.70 -11.67 10.18
CA GLY A 249 4.77 -13.10 9.98
C GLY A 249 4.52 -13.55 8.53
N PRO A 250 4.55 -14.87 8.28
CA PRO A 250 4.35 -15.42 6.95
C PRO A 250 2.97 -15.04 6.39
N GLY A 251 2.92 -14.63 5.11
CA GLY A 251 1.67 -14.28 4.41
C GLY A 251 1.69 -12.89 3.76
N GLN A 252 0.49 -12.41 3.38
CA GLN A 252 0.29 -11.15 2.64
C GLN A 252 0.25 -9.90 3.53
N GLY A 253 0.64 -9.99 4.81
CA GLY A 253 0.65 -8.88 5.75
C GLY A 253 -0.64 -8.71 6.54
N GLU A 254 -1.52 -9.69 6.42
CA GLU A 254 -2.75 -9.83 7.19
C GLU A 254 -2.47 -10.57 8.51
N LEU A 255 -3.33 -10.32 9.49
CA LEU A 255 -3.51 -11.15 10.67
C LEU A 255 -4.55 -12.20 10.34
N ASP A 256 -4.20 -13.47 10.50
CA ASP A 256 -5.22 -14.51 10.48
C ASP A 256 -6.23 -14.29 11.63
N ARG A 257 -7.39 -14.96 11.52
CA ARG A 257 -8.48 -14.80 12.48
C ARG A 257 -8.09 -15.14 13.91
N ALA A 258 -7.24 -16.17 14.10
CA ALA A 258 -6.81 -16.60 15.43
C ALA A 258 -5.86 -15.57 16.05
N ALA A 259 -4.87 -15.12 15.29
CA ALA A 259 -3.94 -14.08 15.69
C ALA A 259 -4.65 -12.75 16.00
N PHE A 260 -5.67 -12.39 15.22
CA PHE A 260 -6.51 -11.23 15.51
C PHE A 260 -7.26 -11.39 16.83
N GLU A 261 -7.93 -12.53 17.06
CA GLU A 261 -8.71 -12.77 18.27
C GLU A 261 -7.84 -12.82 19.54
N GLU A 262 -6.60 -13.30 19.43
CA GLU A 262 -5.64 -13.27 20.54
C GLU A 262 -5.24 -11.85 20.97
N VAL A 263 -5.16 -10.92 20.00
CA VAL A 263 -4.79 -9.51 20.25
C VAL A 263 -6.02 -8.66 20.60
N PHE A 264 -7.14 -8.92 19.93
CA PHE A 264 -8.42 -8.23 20.10
C PHE A 264 -9.53 -9.25 20.32
N PRO A 265 -9.81 -9.64 21.58
CA PRO A 265 -10.80 -10.65 21.89
C PRO A 265 -12.22 -10.25 21.47
N TRP A 266 -12.97 -11.22 20.93
CA TRP A 266 -14.42 -11.09 20.76
C TRP A 266 -15.17 -11.20 22.10
N GLY A 267 -14.65 -12.05 23.00
CA GLY A 267 -15.17 -12.27 24.35
C GLY A 267 -14.52 -11.37 25.41
N PRO A 268 -14.58 -11.77 26.68
CA PRO A 268 -13.92 -11.06 27.78
C PRO A 268 -12.41 -10.96 27.56
N ALA A 269 -11.88 -9.75 27.64
CA ALA A 269 -10.46 -9.53 27.52
C ALA A 269 -9.71 -9.97 28.79
N PRO A 270 -8.48 -10.49 28.66
CA PRO A 270 -7.65 -10.85 29.80
C PRO A 270 -7.42 -9.67 30.77
N ALA A 271 -7.23 -9.95 32.05
CA ALA A 271 -6.99 -8.92 33.08
C ALA A 271 -5.79 -8.00 32.77
N ARG A 272 -4.75 -8.51 32.09
CA ARG A 272 -3.61 -7.71 31.60
C ARG A 272 -4.03 -6.57 30.66
N LEU A 273 -5.13 -6.74 29.92
CA LEU A 273 -5.70 -5.72 29.02
C LEU A 273 -6.69 -4.78 29.72
N GLY A 274 -7.04 -5.07 30.98
CA GLY A 274 -7.94 -4.25 31.79
C GLY A 274 -9.33 -4.87 31.92
N GLY A 275 -9.52 -6.08 31.40
CA GLY A 275 -10.81 -6.75 31.37
C GLY A 275 -11.77 -6.15 30.35
N GLY A 276 -13.06 -6.38 30.58
CA GLY A 276 -14.14 -5.87 29.74
C GLY A 276 -14.39 -6.70 28.48
N THR A 277 -15.40 -6.32 27.72
CA THR A 277 -15.76 -6.93 26.44
C THR A 277 -15.70 -5.89 25.32
N GLY A 278 -15.81 -6.32 24.06
CA GLY A 278 -15.96 -5.40 22.92
C GLY A 278 -14.69 -5.01 22.16
N TRP A 279 -13.52 -5.59 22.48
CA TRP A 279 -12.23 -5.21 21.87
C TRP A 279 -12.22 -5.35 20.34
N ALA A 280 -12.59 -6.52 19.82
CA ALA A 280 -12.70 -6.75 18.39
C ALA A 280 -13.69 -5.77 17.72
N SER A 281 -14.88 -5.62 18.29
CA SER A 281 -15.91 -4.71 17.78
C SER A 281 -15.41 -3.26 17.74
N ALA A 282 -14.71 -2.81 18.79
CA ALA A 282 -14.24 -1.45 18.89
C ALA A 282 -13.17 -1.10 17.85
N VAL A 283 -12.17 -1.97 17.66
CA VAL A 283 -11.10 -1.72 16.67
C VAL A 283 -11.62 -1.74 15.23
N LEU A 284 -12.58 -2.64 14.94
CA LEU A 284 -13.23 -2.73 13.62
C LEU A 284 -14.15 -1.54 13.36
N THR A 285 -14.91 -1.11 14.37
CA THR A 285 -15.83 0.04 14.26
C THR A 285 -15.07 1.34 14.04
N GLU A 286 -13.96 1.54 14.75
CA GLU A 286 -13.11 2.72 14.55
C GLU A 286 -12.29 2.65 13.26
N GLY A 287 -12.29 1.51 12.57
CA GLY A 287 -11.68 1.34 11.26
C GLY A 287 -10.15 1.38 11.27
N LEU A 288 -9.51 1.11 12.41
CA LEU A 288 -8.05 0.99 12.47
C LEU A 288 -7.58 -0.31 11.78
N ILE A 289 -8.35 -1.37 12.01
CA ILE A 289 -8.20 -2.68 11.37
C ILE A 289 -9.50 -2.99 10.63
N VAL A 290 -9.40 -3.61 9.46
CA VAL A 290 -10.52 -3.98 8.61
C VAL A 290 -10.41 -5.45 8.20
N PRO A 291 -11.53 -6.12 7.91
CA PRO A 291 -11.50 -7.44 7.29
C PRO A 291 -10.83 -7.39 5.91
N ALA A 292 -9.98 -8.38 5.64
CA ALA A 292 -9.36 -8.63 4.34
C ALA A 292 -9.24 -10.15 4.17
N GLY A 293 -9.88 -10.70 3.12
CA GLY A 293 -9.96 -12.13 2.89
C GLY A 293 -10.53 -12.88 4.10
N ASP A 294 -9.81 -13.91 4.54
CA ASP A 294 -10.15 -14.73 5.72
C ASP A 294 -9.61 -14.14 7.04
N GLY A 295 -8.93 -12.99 6.98
CA GLY A 295 -8.25 -12.36 8.10
C GLY A 295 -8.55 -10.86 8.23
N TYR A 296 -7.56 -10.14 8.75
CA TYR A 296 -7.67 -8.73 9.10
C TYR A 296 -6.39 -7.98 8.76
N ARG A 297 -6.49 -6.71 8.38
CA ARG A 297 -5.32 -5.85 8.17
C ARG A 297 -5.57 -4.43 8.61
N PHE A 298 -4.50 -3.66 8.77
CA PHE A 298 -4.62 -2.22 8.96
C PHE A 298 -5.34 -1.59 7.78
N ALA A 299 -6.23 -0.64 8.05
CA ALA A 299 -7.04 0.00 7.03
C ALA A 299 -6.21 0.81 6.03
N HIS A 300 -5.13 1.42 6.52
CA HIS A 300 -4.19 2.19 5.71
C HIS A 300 -2.86 1.46 5.60
N GLU A 301 -2.50 1.10 4.37
CA GLU A 301 -1.26 0.37 4.08
C GLU A 301 -0.02 1.12 4.52
N GLU A 302 0.07 2.43 4.27
CA GLU A 302 1.25 3.21 4.67
C GLU A 302 1.39 3.31 6.20
N LEU A 303 0.26 3.38 6.92
CA LEU A 303 0.27 3.30 8.38
C LEU A 303 0.76 1.91 8.83
N ALA A 304 0.30 0.85 8.16
CA ALA A 304 0.74 -0.53 8.40
C ALA A 304 2.25 -0.66 8.17
N ASP A 305 2.74 -0.22 7.02
CA ASP A 305 4.15 -0.26 6.65
C ASP A 305 5.01 0.49 7.67
N TRP A 306 4.55 1.66 8.12
CA TRP A 306 5.26 2.48 9.11
C TRP A 306 5.35 1.81 10.49
N ILE A 307 4.23 1.35 11.04
CA ILE A 307 4.23 0.71 12.37
C ILE A 307 4.93 -0.65 12.33
N GLN A 308 4.78 -1.42 11.25
CA GLN A 308 5.46 -2.70 11.06
C GLN A 308 6.96 -2.50 10.90
N GLY A 309 7.41 -1.51 10.13
CA GLY A 309 8.82 -1.17 9.99
C GLY A 309 9.50 -0.83 11.32
N GLY A 310 8.75 -0.27 12.27
CA GLY A 310 9.22 -0.01 13.63
C GLY A 310 9.48 -1.27 14.49
N HIS A 311 8.95 -2.43 14.10
CA HIS A 311 9.18 -3.71 14.78
C HIS A 311 9.99 -4.72 13.95
N LEU A 312 10.34 -4.37 12.72
CA LEU A 312 11.07 -5.27 11.83
C LEU A 312 12.51 -5.44 12.30
N ASP A 313 12.96 -6.69 12.43
CA ASP A 313 14.39 -6.99 12.53
C ASP A 313 15.03 -6.75 11.15
N LEU A 314 15.58 -5.55 10.98
CA LEU A 314 16.15 -5.10 9.71
C LEU A 314 17.34 -5.95 9.27
N ASP A 315 18.16 -6.42 10.21
CA ASP A 315 19.37 -7.16 9.88
C ASP A 315 19.01 -8.56 9.36
N GLU A 316 18.07 -9.23 10.04
CA GLU A 316 17.52 -10.50 9.58
C GLU A 316 16.76 -10.34 8.26
N ALA A 317 15.98 -9.26 8.09
CA ALA A 317 15.26 -8.99 6.85
C ALA A 317 16.23 -8.80 5.67
N LEU A 318 17.28 -7.98 5.80
CA LEU A 318 18.27 -7.79 4.73
C LEU A 318 19.05 -9.07 4.45
N ARG A 319 19.37 -9.86 5.49
CA ARG A 319 20.01 -11.17 5.32
C ARG A 319 19.16 -12.10 4.45
N VAL A 320 17.86 -12.18 4.71
CA VAL A 320 16.93 -13.06 3.97
C VAL A 320 16.63 -12.53 2.57
N LEU A 321 16.39 -11.23 2.42
CA LEU A 321 15.88 -10.63 1.18
C LEU A 321 16.98 -10.26 0.18
N VAL A 322 18.18 -9.93 0.66
CA VAL A 322 19.26 -9.36 -0.16
C VAL A 322 20.50 -10.24 -0.16
N HIS A 323 20.95 -10.69 1.02
CA HIS A 323 22.27 -11.33 1.14
C HIS A 323 22.23 -12.86 1.02
N ARG A 324 21.06 -13.49 1.08
CA ARG A 324 20.95 -14.94 0.94
C ARG A 324 21.20 -15.36 -0.51
N ARG A 325 22.41 -15.83 -0.77
CA ARG A 325 22.76 -16.46 -2.06
C ARG A 325 21.93 -17.73 -2.23
N HIS A 326 21.26 -17.87 -3.36
CA HIS A 326 20.66 -19.14 -3.75
C HIS A 326 21.78 -20.15 -3.99
N ILE A 327 21.87 -21.19 -3.15
CA ILE A 327 22.79 -22.31 -3.35
C ILE A 327 22.06 -23.33 -4.24
N PRO A 328 22.57 -23.64 -5.45
CA PRO A 328 21.99 -24.67 -6.30
C PRO A 328 21.95 -26.01 -5.56
N GLY A 329 20.77 -26.62 -5.41
CA GLY A 329 20.57 -27.92 -4.76
C GLY A 329 19.93 -27.89 -3.38
N GLU A 330 19.77 -26.74 -2.73
CA GLU A 330 18.96 -26.64 -1.50
C GLU A 330 17.44 -26.62 -1.83
N PRO A 331 16.60 -27.34 -1.06
CA PRO A 331 15.16 -27.29 -1.24
C PRO A 331 14.65 -25.86 -1.01
N ARG A 332 14.04 -25.26 -2.04
CA ARG A 332 13.37 -23.95 -1.96
C ARG A 332 12.22 -23.99 -0.93
N ARG A 333 12.42 -23.50 0.29
CA ARG A 333 11.36 -23.12 1.26
C ARG A 333 11.82 -22.01 2.23
N PRO A 334 10.93 -21.11 2.72
CA PRO A 334 9.52 -20.89 2.34
C PRO A 334 9.40 -20.09 1.04
N LEU A 335 8.16 -19.89 0.54
CA LEU A 335 7.87 -19.01 -0.60
C LEU A 335 8.60 -17.65 -0.44
N PRO A 336 9.18 -17.08 -1.50
CA PRO A 336 9.88 -15.80 -1.42
C PRO A 336 8.95 -14.75 -0.83
N VAL A 337 9.47 -13.92 0.07
CA VAL A 337 8.70 -12.80 0.65
C VAL A 337 8.12 -11.99 -0.52
N PRO A 338 6.79 -11.76 -0.57
CA PRO A 338 6.18 -11.06 -1.68
C PRO A 338 6.74 -9.65 -1.83
N HIS A 339 7.01 -9.23 -3.07
CA HIS A 339 7.61 -7.92 -3.36
C HIS A 339 6.75 -6.73 -2.88
N HIS A 340 5.42 -6.89 -2.77
CA HIS A 340 4.56 -5.84 -2.20
C HIS A 340 4.84 -5.57 -0.71
N ARG A 341 5.51 -6.50 0.00
CA ARG A 341 5.96 -6.34 1.41
C ARG A 341 7.23 -5.48 1.55
N ILE A 342 7.60 -4.72 0.51
CA ILE A 342 8.75 -3.80 0.56
C ILE A 342 8.55 -2.63 1.54
N GLY A 343 7.30 -2.25 1.78
CA GLY A 343 6.93 -1.11 2.62
C GLY A 343 7.59 -1.09 4.01
N PRO A 344 7.38 -2.12 4.85
CA PRO A 344 7.97 -2.20 6.19
C PRO A 344 9.50 -2.14 6.18
N VAL A 345 10.17 -2.74 5.19
CA VAL A 345 11.63 -2.75 5.08
C VAL A 345 12.15 -1.35 4.75
N VAL A 346 11.49 -0.62 3.84
CA VAL A 346 11.81 0.78 3.55
C VAL A 346 11.60 1.65 4.79
N GLN A 347 10.51 1.44 5.53
CA GLN A 347 10.22 2.20 6.75
C GLN A 347 11.25 1.92 7.85
N ALA A 348 11.71 0.68 8.01
CA ALA A 348 12.78 0.32 8.94
C ALA A 348 14.11 1.02 8.58
N LEU A 349 14.46 1.10 7.29
CA LEU A 349 15.65 1.85 6.82
C LEU A 349 15.53 3.36 7.05
N LEU A 350 14.35 3.94 6.83
CA LEU A 350 14.09 5.36 7.13
C LEU A 350 14.16 5.63 8.65
N LEU A 351 13.63 4.72 9.46
CA LEU A 351 13.70 4.80 10.92
C LEU A 351 15.14 4.71 11.43
N LEU A 352 15.97 3.86 10.82
CA LEU A 352 17.41 3.76 11.11
C LEU A 352 18.11 5.12 10.97
N ALA A 353 17.84 5.86 9.89
CA ALA A 353 18.40 7.20 9.71
C ALA A 353 17.90 8.20 10.76
N ARG A 354 16.62 8.12 11.15
CA ARG A 354 16.04 8.99 12.18
C ARG A 354 16.63 8.73 13.58
N GLN A 355 16.81 7.48 13.95
CA GLN A 355 17.26 7.09 15.30
C GLN A 355 18.78 7.09 15.46
N HIS A 356 19.52 6.72 14.40
CA HIS A 356 20.97 6.49 14.46
C HIS A 356 21.77 7.40 13.52
N GLY A 357 21.10 8.31 12.81
CA GLY A 357 21.72 9.30 11.93
C GLY A 357 22.06 8.79 10.52
N PRO A 358 22.40 9.71 9.61
CA PRO A 358 22.56 9.42 8.18
C PRO A 358 23.74 8.48 7.87
N ARG A 359 24.80 8.51 8.68
CA ARG A 359 25.97 7.64 8.48
C ARG A 359 25.61 6.16 8.56
N ARG A 360 24.74 5.78 9.51
CA ARG A 360 24.36 4.38 9.69
C ARG A 360 23.48 3.88 8.56
N LEU A 361 22.60 4.74 8.03
CA LEU A 361 21.86 4.41 6.82
C LEU A 361 22.79 4.33 5.59
N ALA A 362 23.75 5.25 5.44
CA ALA A 362 24.69 5.23 4.31
C ALA A 362 25.43 3.88 4.19
N VAL A 363 25.90 3.33 5.31
CA VAL A 363 26.52 1.98 5.34
C VAL A 363 25.56 0.91 4.81
N ARG A 364 24.30 0.90 5.24
CA ARG A 364 23.31 -0.05 4.72
C ARG A 364 23.04 0.15 3.22
N LEU A 365 22.98 1.39 2.74
CA LEU A 365 22.81 1.67 1.31
C LEU A 365 24.03 1.19 0.49
N GLU A 366 25.24 1.29 1.03
CA GLU A 366 26.46 0.74 0.43
C GLU A 366 26.42 -0.79 0.37
N GLU A 367 25.94 -1.47 1.41
CA GLU A 367 25.73 -2.92 1.39
C GLU A 367 24.72 -3.35 0.32
N LEU A 368 23.63 -2.60 0.14
CA LEU A 368 22.67 -2.85 -0.96
C LEU A 368 23.32 -2.68 -2.34
N MET A 369 24.17 -1.66 -2.51
CA MET A 369 24.92 -1.49 -3.74
C MET A 369 25.90 -2.65 -3.98
N CYS A 370 26.64 -3.09 -2.97
CA CYS A 370 27.52 -4.26 -3.07
C CYS A 370 26.75 -5.54 -3.43
N ALA A 371 25.53 -5.70 -2.94
CA ALA A 371 24.66 -6.80 -3.36
C ALA A 371 24.32 -6.73 -4.86
N LEU A 372 24.10 -5.53 -5.41
CA LEU A 372 23.86 -5.32 -6.85
C LEU A 372 25.09 -5.59 -7.72
N ASP A 373 26.32 -5.43 -7.20
CA ASP A 373 27.52 -5.84 -7.95
C ASP A 373 27.58 -7.36 -8.11
N GLY A 374 27.15 -8.10 -7.08
CA GLY A 374 27.13 -9.56 -7.09
C GLY A 374 25.92 -10.15 -7.83
N ASP A 375 24.78 -9.46 -7.80
CA ASP A 375 23.55 -9.82 -8.50
C ASP A 375 22.81 -8.56 -8.99
N PRO A 376 23.08 -8.10 -10.23
CA PRO A 376 22.42 -6.94 -10.81
C PRO A 376 20.89 -7.10 -10.97
N HIS A 377 20.38 -8.33 -10.89
CA HIS A 377 18.96 -8.65 -11.01
C HIS A 377 18.23 -8.66 -9.67
N SER A 378 18.93 -8.37 -8.55
CA SER A 378 18.31 -8.31 -7.23
C SER A 378 17.24 -7.21 -7.16
N TRP A 379 15.97 -7.63 -7.24
CA TRP A 379 14.82 -6.74 -7.14
C TRP A 379 14.79 -6.04 -5.77
N TRP A 380 15.03 -6.79 -4.69
CA TRP A 380 15.06 -6.24 -3.33
C TRP A 380 16.15 -5.18 -3.16
N ALA A 381 17.40 -5.46 -3.55
CA ALA A 381 18.48 -4.51 -3.37
C ALA A 381 18.24 -3.20 -4.14
N SER A 382 17.84 -3.32 -5.42
CA SER A 382 17.58 -2.15 -6.28
C SER A 382 16.40 -1.31 -5.77
N ARG A 383 15.30 -1.95 -5.38
CA ARG A 383 14.07 -1.25 -4.95
C ARG A 383 14.14 -0.69 -3.54
N LEU A 384 14.86 -1.34 -2.63
CA LEU A 384 15.15 -0.77 -1.32
C LEU A 384 16.03 0.47 -1.44
N LEU A 385 17.11 0.40 -2.23
CA LEU A 385 18.02 1.53 -2.46
C LEU A 385 17.26 2.72 -3.09
N ALA A 386 16.53 2.48 -4.18
CA ALA A 386 15.75 3.52 -4.85
C ALA A 386 14.62 4.07 -3.96
N GLY A 387 13.90 3.20 -3.25
CA GLY A 387 12.77 3.54 -2.40
C GLY A 387 13.16 4.40 -1.20
N VAL A 388 14.28 4.08 -0.55
CA VAL A 388 14.78 4.87 0.60
C VAL A 388 15.33 6.22 0.14
N LEU A 389 16.19 6.25 -0.88
CA LEU A 389 16.80 7.51 -1.37
C LEU A 389 15.77 8.53 -1.89
N ARG A 390 14.63 8.07 -2.41
CA ARG A 390 13.52 8.95 -2.81
C ARG A 390 12.69 9.49 -1.65
N ARG A 391 12.73 8.84 -0.49
CA ARG A 391 11.88 9.14 0.68
C ARG A 391 12.63 9.83 1.82
N VAL A 392 13.96 9.88 1.81
CA VAL A 392 14.70 10.72 2.74
C VAL A 392 14.36 12.19 2.50
N THR A 393 14.19 12.94 3.60
CA THR A 393 13.83 14.36 3.58
C THR A 393 14.96 15.25 3.05
N ASP A 394 16.21 14.83 3.27
CA ASP A 394 17.42 15.40 2.69
C ASP A 394 18.34 14.27 2.22
N ALA A 395 18.62 14.24 0.92
CA ALA A 395 19.50 13.26 0.30
C ALA A 395 20.98 13.69 0.29
N THR A 396 21.29 14.93 0.67
CA THR A 396 22.65 15.50 0.66
C THR A 396 23.66 14.67 1.47
N PRO A 397 23.33 14.12 2.66
CA PRO A 397 24.24 13.26 3.41
C PRO A 397 24.63 11.96 2.67
N TYR A 398 23.85 11.56 1.66
CA TYR A 398 24.07 10.36 0.87
C TYR A 398 24.67 10.67 -0.52
N ALA A 399 25.19 11.89 -0.74
CA ALA A 399 25.82 12.26 -2.00
C ALA A 399 26.97 11.32 -2.41
N GLY A 400 27.72 10.78 -1.45
CA GLY A 400 28.77 9.77 -1.72
C GLY A 400 28.19 8.48 -2.31
N VAL A 401 27.13 7.95 -1.69
CA VAL A 401 26.37 6.77 -2.17
C VAL A 401 25.81 7.03 -3.57
N LEU A 402 25.23 8.22 -3.80
CA LEU A 402 24.66 8.60 -5.09
C LEU A 402 25.70 8.72 -6.21
N ARG A 403 26.88 9.29 -5.90
CA ARG A 403 28.00 9.34 -6.86
C ARG A 403 28.50 7.94 -7.21
N LEU A 404 28.67 7.08 -6.19
CA LEU A 404 29.07 5.70 -6.41
C LEU A 404 28.06 4.94 -7.28
N LEU A 405 26.76 5.12 -7.03
CA LEU A 405 25.71 4.55 -7.86
C LEU A 405 25.77 5.05 -9.30
N ALA A 406 25.95 6.35 -9.52
CA ALA A 406 26.07 6.94 -10.85
C ALA A 406 27.29 6.37 -11.60
N ASP A 407 28.44 6.28 -10.93
CA ASP A 407 29.67 5.73 -11.50
C ASP A 407 29.49 4.24 -11.86
N ARG A 408 28.85 3.43 -11.00
CA ARG A 408 28.54 2.01 -11.27
C ARG A 408 27.59 1.82 -12.45
N ILE A 409 26.58 2.67 -12.59
CA ILE A 409 25.68 2.65 -13.76
C ILE A 409 26.48 2.88 -15.06
N GLY A 410 27.43 3.82 -15.04
CA GLY A 410 28.36 4.04 -16.16
C GLY A 410 29.19 2.79 -16.48
N VAL A 411 29.79 2.17 -15.47
CA VAL A 411 30.58 0.93 -15.64
C VAL A 411 29.72 -0.21 -16.19
N TRP A 412 28.52 -0.45 -15.63
CA TRP A 412 27.64 -1.50 -16.14
C TRP A 412 27.29 -1.28 -17.61
N ARG A 413 26.96 -0.05 -18.02
CA ARG A 413 26.69 0.29 -19.43
C ARG A 413 27.90 0.06 -20.33
N GLN A 414 29.07 0.56 -19.94
CA GLN A 414 30.31 0.45 -20.72
C GLN A 414 30.76 -1.00 -20.90
N CYS A 415 30.56 -1.84 -19.87
CA CYS A 415 30.89 -3.26 -19.93
C CYS A 415 29.77 -4.13 -20.53
N GLY A 416 28.65 -3.55 -20.99
CA GLY A 416 27.50 -4.29 -21.50
C GLY A 416 26.82 -5.19 -20.46
N LEU A 417 26.97 -4.86 -19.17
CA LEU A 417 26.35 -5.58 -18.05
C LEU A 417 24.91 -5.11 -17.82
N PRO A 418 24.03 -5.96 -17.28
CA PRO A 418 22.67 -5.56 -16.91
C PRO A 418 22.67 -4.40 -15.91
N VAL A 419 21.99 -3.31 -16.24
CA VAL A 419 21.79 -2.19 -15.31
C VAL A 419 20.59 -2.50 -14.42
N PRO A 420 20.73 -2.46 -13.08
CA PRO A 420 19.62 -2.66 -12.16
C PRO A 420 18.45 -1.70 -12.45
N SER A 421 17.23 -2.23 -12.37
CA SER A 421 16.02 -1.43 -12.57
C SER A 421 15.81 -0.39 -11.45
N GLY A 422 15.05 0.66 -11.72
CA GLY A 422 14.67 1.66 -10.70
C GLY A 422 15.53 2.93 -10.65
N PHE A 423 16.62 3.01 -11.41
CA PHE A 423 17.55 4.17 -11.42
C PHE A 423 17.46 5.04 -12.69
N GLY A 424 16.27 5.11 -13.30
CA GLY A 424 16.02 5.94 -14.49
C GLY A 424 15.93 7.46 -14.20
N PRO A 425 15.69 8.31 -15.20
CA PRO A 425 15.67 9.78 -15.03
C PRO A 425 14.70 10.27 -13.94
N GLY A 426 13.53 9.64 -13.82
CA GLY A 426 12.55 9.95 -12.78
C GLY A 426 13.05 9.72 -11.36
N PHE A 427 13.98 8.77 -11.14
CA PHE A 427 14.62 8.55 -9.84
C PHE A 427 15.49 9.75 -9.47
N TRP A 428 16.42 10.14 -10.36
CA TRP A 428 17.36 11.24 -10.11
C TRP A 428 16.65 12.59 -9.97
N ALA A 429 15.60 12.83 -10.74
CA ALA A 429 14.78 14.04 -10.64
C ALA A 429 14.01 14.14 -9.32
N ALA A 430 13.68 13.01 -8.70
CA ALA A 430 12.90 12.95 -7.47
C ALA A 430 13.74 13.09 -6.18
N LEU A 431 15.08 13.12 -6.27
CA LEU A 431 15.95 13.22 -5.10
C LEU A 431 15.91 14.64 -4.49
N HIS A 432 15.74 14.70 -3.17
CA HIS A 432 15.82 15.93 -2.37
C HIS A 432 17.29 16.35 -2.17
N LEU A 433 17.87 16.97 -3.20
CA LEU A 433 19.27 17.41 -3.23
C LEU A 433 19.37 18.91 -3.49
N SER A 434 20.51 19.49 -3.08
CA SER A 434 20.91 20.81 -3.55
C SER A 434 21.06 20.83 -5.08
N ALA A 435 20.88 22.01 -5.69
CA ALA A 435 21.08 22.18 -7.13
C ALA A 435 22.52 21.81 -7.54
N THR A 436 23.50 22.12 -6.70
CA THR A 436 24.92 21.82 -6.91
C THR A 436 25.16 20.32 -6.98
N ASP A 437 24.67 19.55 -6.00
CA ASP A 437 24.85 18.09 -5.96
C ASP A 437 24.10 17.41 -7.12
N ARG A 438 22.91 17.90 -7.47
CA ARG A 438 22.16 17.37 -8.61
C ARG A 438 22.92 17.59 -9.93
N CYS A 439 23.48 18.78 -10.15
CA CYS A 439 24.28 19.06 -11.35
C CYS A 439 25.55 18.20 -11.42
N ASP A 440 26.18 17.91 -10.28
CA ASP A 440 27.34 17.02 -10.23
C ASP A 440 26.99 15.58 -10.62
N LEU A 441 25.88 15.04 -10.11
CA LEU A 441 25.39 13.71 -10.46
C LEU A 441 25.02 13.59 -11.95
N LEU A 442 24.34 14.61 -12.51
CA LEU A 442 23.97 14.61 -13.92
C LEU A 442 25.21 14.60 -14.83
N ARG A 443 26.26 15.36 -14.47
CA ARG A 443 27.53 15.33 -15.23
C ARG A 443 28.14 13.93 -15.26
N ARG A 444 28.13 13.21 -14.15
CA ARG A 444 28.66 11.83 -14.07
C ARG A 444 27.86 10.84 -14.92
N LEU A 445 26.52 10.92 -14.85
CA LEU A 445 25.65 10.06 -15.64
C LEU A 445 25.82 10.29 -17.16
N LEU A 446 25.96 11.54 -17.58
CA LEU A 446 26.19 11.90 -19.00
C LEU A 446 27.57 11.48 -19.50
N LEU A 447 28.61 11.52 -18.66
CA LEU A 447 29.95 11.03 -19.04
C LEU A 447 30.02 9.50 -19.14
N GLY A 448 29.09 8.78 -18.51
CA GLY A 448 28.93 7.34 -18.64
C GLY A 448 28.23 6.89 -19.93
N ASP A 449 27.45 7.78 -20.55
CA ASP A 449 26.83 7.59 -21.87
C ASP A 449 27.84 8.00 -22.94
N GLY A 450 28.75 7.08 -23.31
CA GLY A 450 29.71 7.31 -24.40
C GLY A 450 29.02 7.71 -25.72
N PRO A 451 29.74 8.31 -26.69
CA PRO A 451 29.15 8.67 -27.98
C PRO A 451 28.59 7.41 -28.65
N ALA A 452 27.32 7.49 -29.04
CA ALA A 452 26.54 6.42 -29.67
C ALA A 452 27.15 5.90 -30.98
#